data_AF-B9JTA3-F1
#
_entry.id   AF-B9JTA3-F1
#
_cell.length_a   1.000
_cell.length_b   1.000
_cell.length_c   1.000
_cell.angle_alpha   90.00
_cell.angle_beta   90.00
_cell.angle_gamma   90.00
#
_symmetry.space_group_name_H-M   'P 1'
#
loop_
_entity.id
_entity.type
_entity.pdbx_description
1 polymer ?
#
loop_
_entity_poly.entity_id
_entity_poly.type
_entity_poly.pdbx_seq_one_letter_code
_entity_poly.pdbx_strand_id
1 'polypeptide(L)'
;MGDQQTRETRSPPDDKKHSLERDCRDCYGENNKSKRKAIPLFKARSNRRGRHAAKVAIVSLLDDDSVDEMNKLAIAEHFALHPQKRKSSDRPLLEFFNHQRVRQSWRSTRNKD
;
A
#
# COMPACT_ATOMS: atom_id res chain seq x y z
N MET A 1 -25.50 -29.26 -13.66
CA MET A 1 -25.28 -29.25 -12.20
C MET A 1 -23.78 -29.19 -11.97
N GLY A 2 -23.27 -28.08 -11.44
CA GLY A 2 -21.84 -27.81 -11.38
C GLY A 2 -21.13 -28.65 -10.33
N ASP A 3 -19.99 -29.22 -10.72
CA ASP A 3 -19.11 -30.09 -9.94
C ASP A 3 -18.40 -29.30 -8.81
N GLN A 4 -19.17 -28.89 -7.80
CA GLN A 4 -18.65 -28.11 -6.67
C GLN A 4 -18.12 -29.06 -5.59
N GLN A 5 -16.86 -29.45 -5.73
CA GLN A 5 -16.07 -30.09 -4.68
C GLN A 5 -16.17 -29.28 -3.36
N THR A 6 -16.60 -29.89 -2.26
CA THR A 6 -16.70 -29.20 -0.95
C THR A 6 -15.31 -28.83 -0.43
N ARG A 7 -15.24 -27.89 0.53
CA ARG A 7 -13.96 -27.50 1.15
C ARG A 7 -13.24 -28.68 1.82
N GLU A 8 -14.01 -29.68 2.23
CA GLU A 8 -13.52 -30.92 2.87
C GLU A 8 -12.75 -31.84 1.91
N THR A 9 -12.97 -31.71 0.58
CA THR A 9 -12.26 -32.53 -0.41
C THR A 9 -11.03 -31.83 -1.02
N ARG A 10 -10.79 -30.56 -0.71
CA ARG A 10 -9.67 -29.79 -1.26
C ARG A 10 -8.56 -29.62 -0.23
N SER A 11 -7.32 -29.81 -0.66
CA SER A 11 -6.16 -29.56 0.19
C SER A 11 -5.91 -28.05 0.34
N PRO A 12 -5.28 -27.59 1.44
CA PRO A 12 -4.92 -26.17 1.58
C PRO A 12 -4.07 -25.61 0.41
N PRO A 13 -3.14 -26.37 -0.20
CA PRO A 13 -2.49 -25.98 -1.45
C PRO A 13 -3.46 -25.75 -2.63
N ASP A 14 -4.43 -26.63 -2.82
CA ASP A 14 -5.40 -26.55 -3.93
C ASP A 14 -6.35 -25.37 -3.75
N ASP A 15 -6.78 -25.12 -2.52
CA ASP A 15 -7.57 -23.94 -2.18
C ASP A 15 -6.82 -22.64 -2.46
N LYS A 16 -5.51 -22.59 -2.18
CA LYS A 16 -4.66 -21.44 -2.52
C LYS A 16 -4.52 -21.27 -4.03
N LYS A 17 -4.36 -22.36 -4.78
CA LYS A 17 -4.28 -22.34 -6.25
C LYS A 17 -5.58 -21.84 -6.86
N HIS A 18 -6.71 -22.37 -6.43
CA HIS A 18 -8.01 -21.91 -6.89
C HIS A 18 -8.33 -20.46 -6.49
N SER A 19 -7.91 -20.03 -5.31
CA SER A 19 -8.02 -18.62 -4.91
C SER A 19 -7.17 -17.70 -5.78
N LEU A 20 -6.00 -18.17 -6.25
CA LEU A 20 -5.13 -17.43 -7.16
C LEU A 20 -5.73 -17.36 -8.57
N GLU A 21 -6.28 -18.47 -9.07
CA GLU A 21 -6.95 -18.56 -10.39
C GLU A 21 -8.22 -17.69 -10.45
N ARG A 22 -8.95 -17.60 -9.33
CA ARG A 22 -10.17 -16.80 -9.21
C ARG A 22 -9.94 -15.40 -8.64
N ASP A 23 -8.72 -14.88 -8.73
CA ASP A 23 -8.47 -13.52 -8.24
C ASP A 23 -9.18 -12.48 -9.10
N CYS A 24 -10.28 -11.94 -8.59
CA CYS A 24 -11.09 -10.93 -9.26
C CYS A 24 -10.60 -9.49 -9.03
N ARG A 25 -9.37 -9.27 -8.54
CA ARG A 25 -8.81 -7.92 -8.43
C ARG A 25 -8.54 -7.33 -9.80
N ASP A 26 -9.10 -6.16 -10.05
CA ASP A 26 -9.03 -5.46 -11.33
C ASP A 26 -7.92 -4.40 -11.36
N CYS A 27 -7.02 -4.53 -12.35
CA CYS A 27 -6.07 -3.50 -12.74
C CYS A 27 -6.81 -2.30 -13.35
N TYR A 28 -7.34 -1.38 -12.52
CA TYR A 28 -7.89 -0.08 -12.95
C TYR A 28 -8.73 -0.15 -14.26
N GLY A 29 -9.83 -0.90 -14.28
CA GLY A 29 -10.65 -1.04 -15.49
C GLY A 29 -12.14 -0.74 -15.28
N GLU A 30 -12.80 -1.46 -14.37
CA GLU A 30 -14.26 -1.57 -14.47
C GLU A 30 -15.05 -0.84 -13.38
N ASN A 31 -14.53 -0.67 -12.16
CA ASN A 31 -15.33 -0.07 -11.08
C ASN A 31 -14.85 1.30 -10.59
N ASN A 32 -15.60 2.34 -10.94
CA ASN A 32 -15.39 3.70 -10.44
C ASN A 32 -15.65 3.84 -8.90
N LYS A 33 -16.40 2.91 -8.29
CA LYS A 33 -16.76 2.96 -6.86
C LYS A 33 -15.65 2.49 -5.93
N SER A 34 -14.78 1.55 -6.34
CA SER A 34 -13.62 1.13 -5.53
C SER A 34 -12.63 2.29 -5.36
N LYS A 35 -12.39 3.03 -6.44
CA LYS A 35 -11.63 4.30 -6.44
C LYS A 35 -12.21 5.28 -5.41
N ARG A 36 -13.53 5.45 -5.37
CA ARG A 36 -14.21 6.40 -4.46
C ARG A 36 -14.19 6.00 -2.98
N LYS A 37 -14.09 4.72 -2.63
CA LYS A 37 -14.13 4.25 -1.23
C LYS A 37 -12.78 4.20 -0.53
N ALA A 38 -11.70 3.90 -1.25
CA ALA A 38 -10.35 3.81 -0.66
C ALA A 38 -9.66 5.19 -0.54
N ILE A 39 -9.95 6.12 -1.46
CA ILE A 39 -9.38 7.48 -1.45
C ILE A 39 -9.70 8.26 -0.15
N PRO A 40 -10.94 8.24 0.38
CA PRO A 40 -11.28 8.92 1.62
C PRO A 40 -10.47 8.41 2.82
N LEU A 41 -10.37 7.10 3.02
CA LEU A 41 -9.62 6.52 4.14
C LEU A 41 -8.13 6.85 4.06
N PHE A 42 -7.58 6.80 2.84
CA PHE A 42 -6.19 7.18 2.58
C PHE A 42 -5.92 8.65 2.92
N LYS A 43 -6.74 9.57 2.38
CA LYS A 43 -6.62 11.01 2.68
C LYS A 43 -6.76 11.27 4.18
N ALA A 44 -7.71 10.59 4.84
CA ALA A 44 -7.90 10.71 6.27
C ALA A 44 -6.66 10.26 7.08
N ARG A 45 -6.00 9.16 6.69
CA ARG A 45 -4.76 8.69 7.34
C ARG A 45 -3.59 9.65 7.11
N SER A 46 -3.43 10.16 5.89
CA SER A 46 -2.39 11.17 5.56
C SER A 46 -2.56 12.43 6.41
N ASN A 47 -3.78 12.97 6.48
CA ASN A 47 -4.07 14.17 7.25
C ASN A 47 -3.92 13.95 8.76
N ARG A 48 -4.21 12.75 9.28
CA ARG A 48 -3.93 12.42 10.69
C ARG A 48 -2.42 12.44 10.97
N ARG A 49 -1.61 11.87 10.08
CA ARG A 49 -0.15 11.85 10.23
C ARG A 49 0.44 13.26 10.15
N GLY A 50 0.01 14.07 9.18
CA GLY A 50 0.42 15.48 9.07
C GLY A 50 0.06 16.28 10.32
N ARG A 51 -1.18 16.17 10.81
CA ARG A 51 -1.60 16.83 12.06
C ARG A 51 -0.81 16.38 13.28
N HIS A 52 -0.50 15.08 13.38
CA HIS A 52 0.32 14.57 14.47
C HIS A 52 1.74 15.16 14.42
N ALA A 53 2.38 15.16 13.25
CA ALA A 53 3.72 15.72 13.08
C ALA A 53 3.75 17.23 13.40
N ALA A 54 2.77 17.99 12.92
CA ALA A 54 2.64 19.41 13.23
C ALA A 54 2.43 19.66 14.73
N LYS A 55 1.56 18.87 15.39
CA LYS A 55 1.35 18.99 16.84
C LYS A 55 2.64 18.73 17.63
N VAL A 56 3.40 17.71 17.26
CA VAL A 56 4.68 17.40 17.91
C VAL A 56 5.65 18.56 17.74
N ALA A 57 5.82 19.07 16.52
CA ALA A 57 6.73 20.18 16.27
C ALA A 57 6.30 21.48 16.98
N ILE A 58 4.99 21.79 17.07
CA ILE A 58 4.50 22.95 17.83
C ILE A 58 4.81 22.81 19.32
N VAL A 59 4.58 21.63 19.91
CA VAL A 59 4.89 21.38 21.33
C VAL A 59 6.38 21.53 21.59
N SER A 60 7.22 21.05 20.67
CA SER A 60 8.67 21.20 20.78
C SER A 60 9.15 22.64 20.61
N LEU A 61 8.52 23.44 19.73
CA LEU A 61 8.83 24.86 19.54
C LEU A 61 8.51 25.71 20.79
N LEU A 62 7.50 25.32 21.56
CA LEU A 62 7.13 25.99 22.82
C LEU A 62 8.20 25.82 23.92
N ASP A 63 9.04 24.79 23.83
CA ASP A 63 10.12 24.50 24.79
C ASP A 63 11.49 25.02 24.31
N ASP A 64 11.71 25.20 23.00
CA ASP A 64 12.98 25.68 22.43
C ASP A 64 12.76 26.37 21.07
N ASP A 65 13.08 27.67 20.98
CA ASP A 65 12.95 28.53 19.78
C ASP A 65 14.07 28.24 18.74
N SER A 66 14.31 26.96 18.45
CA SER A 66 15.40 26.52 17.58
C SER A 66 14.97 26.46 16.11
N VAL A 67 15.91 26.82 15.21
CA VAL A 67 15.78 26.73 13.74
C VAL A 67 15.43 25.30 13.27
N ASP A 68 15.76 24.29 14.09
CA ASP A 68 15.50 22.89 13.83
C ASP A 68 14.00 22.53 13.88
N GLU A 69 13.23 23.22 14.72
CA GLU A 69 11.77 23.02 14.84
C GLU A 69 11.00 23.64 13.67
N MET A 70 11.45 24.79 13.17
CA MET A 70 10.92 25.37 11.92
C MET A 70 11.11 24.42 10.72
N ASN A 71 12.26 23.74 10.66
CA ASN A 71 12.51 22.71 9.64
C ASN A 71 11.58 21.49 9.83
N LYS A 72 11.32 21.05 11.06
CA LYS A 72 10.38 19.94 11.34
C LYS A 72 8.95 20.28 10.91
N LEU A 73 8.50 21.52 11.09
CA LEU A 73 7.22 22.02 10.60
C LEU A 73 7.14 21.99 9.07
N ALA A 74 8.15 22.52 8.39
CA ALA A 74 8.21 22.50 6.92
C ALA A 74 8.21 21.08 6.35
N ILE A 75 8.93 20.16 7.01
CA ILE A 75 8.95 18.73 6.66
C ILE A 75 7.56 18.09 6.86
N ALA A 76 6.87 18.41 7.96
CA ALA A 76 5.53 17.91 8.23
C ALA A 76 4.51 18.40 7.18
N GLU A 77 4.58 19.67 6.80
CA GLU A 77 3.77 20.25 5.74
C GLU A 77 4.07 19.60 4.38
N HIS A 78 5.34 19.43 4.04
CA HIS A 78 5.74 18.73 2.82
C HIS A 78 5.19 17.30 2.77
N PHE A 79 5.25 16.53 3.87
CA PHE A 79 4.68 15.18 3.92
C PHE A 79 3.14 15.17 3.86
N ALA A 80 2.48 16.20 4.35
CA ALA A 80 1.02 16.34 4.23
C ALA A 80 0.60 16.61 2.78
N LEU A 81 1.35 17.46 2.07
CA LEU A 81 1.15 17.80 0.66
C LEU A 81 1.58 16.66 -0.29
N HIS A 82 2.61 15.90 0.08
CA HIS A 82 3.24 14.86 -0.73
C HIS A 82 3.22 13.51 -0.01
N PRO A 83 2.04 12.85 0.07
CA PRO A 83 1.94 11.57 0.74
C PRO A 83 2.90 10.53 0.11
N GLN A 84 3.73 9.91 0.95
CA GLN A 84 4.75 8.93 0.54
C GLN A 84 4.19 7.76 -0.27
N LYS A 85 2.91 7.41 -0.08
CA LYS A 85 2.28 6.30 -0.79
C LYS A 85 1.59 6.79 -2.06
N ARG A 86 2.21 6.52 -3.21
CA ARG A 86 1.57 6.65 -4.53
C ARG A 86 0.59 5.49 -4.71
N LYS A 87 -0.56 5.75 -5.34
CA LYS A 87 -1.50 4.68 -5.70
C LYS A 87 -0.79 3.70 -6.64
N SER A 88 -0.69 2.45 -6.24
CA SER A 88 -0.40 1.35 -7.15
C SER A 88 -1.72 0.75 -7.63
N SER A 89 -1.74 0.17 -8.82
CA SER A 89 -2.84 -0.69 -9.24
C SER A 89 -2.97 -1.87 -8.29
N ASP A 90 -4.19 -2.22 -7.91
CA ASP A 90 -4.49 -3.50 -7.26
C ASP A 90 -4.35 -4.59 -8.31
N ARG A 91 -3.10 -4.87 -8.71
CA ARG A 91 -2.81 -5.89 -9.72
C ARG A 91 -3.37 -7.22 -9.24
N PRO A 92 -3.91 -8.07 -10.14
CA PRO A 92 -4.15 -9.46 -9.84
C PRO A 92 -2.93 -10.06 -9.12
N LEU A 93 -3.15 -10.88 -8.10
CA LEU A 93 -2.11 -11.47 -7.27
C LEU A 93 -1.07 -12.20 -8.11
N LEU A 94 -1.52 -12.80 -9.20
CA LEU A 94 -0.68 -13.49 -10.16
C LEU A 94 0.35 -12.55 -10.79
N GLU A 95 -0.09 -11.37 -11.24
CA GLU A 95 0.80 -10.34 -11.78
C GLU A 95 1.76 -9.81 -10.72
N PHE A 96 1.30 -9.66 -9.47
CA PHE A 96 2.16 -9.27 -8.36
C PHE A 96 3.27 -10.30 -8.11
N PHE A 97 2.94 -11.60 -8.08
CA PHE A 97 3.92 -12.66 -7.90
C PHE A 97 4.90 -12.72 -9.08
N ASN A 98 4.43 -12.56 -10.31
CA ASN A 98 5.31 -12.48 -11.49
C ASN A 98 6.29 -11.30 -11.37
N HIS A 99 5.81 -10.14 -10.95
CA HIS A 99 6.67 -8.98 -10.71
C HIS A 99 7.68 -9.22 -9.58
N GLN A 100 7.28 -9.89 -8.49
CA GLN A 100 8.20 -10.27 -7.41
C GLN A 100 9.28 -11.24 -7.90
N ARG A 101 8.90 -12.26 -8.69
CA ARG A 101 9.85 -13.22 -9.30
C ARG A 101 10.88 -12.51 -10.18
N VAL A 102 10.44 -11.57 -11.01
CA VAL A 102 11.34 -10.74 -11.81
C VAL A 102 12.28 -9.96 -10.89
N ARG A 103 11.78 -9.25 -9.89
CA ARG A 103 12.67 -8.50 -8.98
C ARG A 103 13.66 -9.40 -8.22
N GLN A 104 13.25 -10.60 -7.86
CA GLN A 104 14.12 -11.59 -7.22
C GLN A 104 15.21 -12.05 -8.19
N SER A 105 14.89 -12.39 -9.44
CA SER A 105 15.90 -12.80 -10.42
C SER A 105 16.95 -11.71 -10.64
N TRP A 106 16.53 -10.45 -10.77
CA TRP A 106 17.42 -9.29 -10.87
C TRP A 106 18.34 -9.10 -9.65
N ARG A 107 17.87 -9.44 -8.44
CA ARG A 107 18.70 -9.41 -7.22
C ARG A 107 19.68 -10.57 -7.18
N SER A 108 19.22 -11.76 -7.54
CA SER A 108 20.05 -12.97 -7.57
C SER A 108 21.16 -12.89 -8.61
N THR A 109 20.93 -12.24 -9.75
CA THR A 109 21.96 -12.00 -10.76
C THR A 109 22.97 -10.95 -10.30
N ARG A 110 22.53 -9.92 -9.57
CA ARG A 110 23.40 -8.84 -9.10
C ARG A 110 24.32 -9.22 -7.94
N ASN A 111 23.94 -10.23 -7.15
CA ASN A 111 24.75 -10.76 -6.04
C ASN A 111 25.66 -11.92 -6.47
N LYS A 112 25.76 -12.21 -7.78
CA LYS A 112 26.60 -13.27 -8.34
C LYS A 112 27.92 -12.75 -8.93
N ASP A 113 28.09 -11.44 -8.98
CA ASP A 113 29.34 -10.72 -9.26
C ASP A 113 29.95 -10.24 -7.94
#